data_AF-A0A1Y1ITS7-F1
#
_entry.id   AF-A0A1Y1ITS7-F1
#
_cell.length_a   1.000
_cell.length_b   1.000
_cell.length_c   1.000
_cell.angle_alpha   90.00
_cell.angle_beta   90.00
_cell.angle_gamma   90.00
#
_symmetry.space_group_name_H-M   'P 1'
#
loop_
_entity.id
_entity.type
_entity.pdbx_description
1 polymer ?
#
loop_
_entity_poly.entity_id
_entity_poly.type
_entity_poly.pdbx_seq_one_letter_code
_entity_poly.pdbx_strand_id
1 'polypeptide(L)'
;MKGNISCGACQGKLIAKRGVVLVHHFSHEAKCTAYASSSEPMTPWHSSWQDQCQQEHVQVAVRRTLTDGRNVLCMADIVNKDGTVIEIQHSNISASDMAKREECHSDMIWVLDGITEQNAVVPLFTCKTVAQKPFVVMAVERSQLNFAFRATRKVYFETPYGIIRLLQKLERATFLGKVVRYGEFMGRYFNGILEEGKQRLPCYQNLRFDGLVYNQTDMTVGPARQAPAVPEVPKRHVAPVPSPPKQLITPKVVEREVPVRERQIPTPSRAP
;
A
#
# COMPACT_ATOMS: atom_id res chain seq x y z
N MET A 1 -33.42 -14.69 18.27
CA MET A 1 -33.01 -13.45 18.97
C MET A 1 -32.84 -12.33 17.95
N LYS A 2 -33.71 -11.31 17.96
CA LYS A 2 -33.49 -10.08 17.18
C LYS A 2 -32.65 -9.13 18.04
N GLY A 3 -31.34 -9.35 18.05
CA GLY A 3 -30.42 -8.38 18.65
C GLY A 3 -30.44 -7.11 17.79
N ASN A 4 -30.70 -5.96 18.41
CA ASN A 4 -30.55 -4.68 17.74
C ASN A 4 -29.06 -4.41 17.64
N ILE A 5 -28.47 -4.62 16.45
CA ILE A 5 -27.04 -4.41 16.22
C ILE A 5 -26.89 -2.98 15.70
N SER A 6 -26.03 -2.20 16.33
CA SER A 6 -25.74 -0.81 15.95
C SER A 6 -24.29 -0.68 15.49
N CYS A 7 -24.06 0.29 14.61
CA CYS A 7 -22.72 0.63 14.13
C CYS A 7 -21.93 1.31 15.24
N GLY A 8 -20.72 0.83 15.54
CA GLY A 8 -19.82 1.48 16.51
C GLY A 8 -19.42 2.91 16.11
N ALA A 9 -19.53 3.26 14.82
CA ALA A 9 -19.32 4.62 14.34
C ALA A 9 -20.59 5.47 14.56
N CYS A 10 -21.60 5.33 13.72
CA CYS A 10 -22.74 6.26 13.72
C CYS A 10 -23.81 5.94 14.75
N GLN A 11 -23.69 4.84 15.50
CA GLN A 11 -24.75 4.24 16.34
C GLN A 11 -26.03 3.89 15.58
N GLY A 12 -26.02 4.00 14.24
CA GLY A 12 -27.13 3.66 13.37
C GLY A 12 -27.37 2.16 13.32
N LYS A 13 -28.62 1.78 13.02
CA LYS A 13 -29.05 0.39 12.98
C LYS A 13 -28.39 -0.38 11.83
N LEU A 14 -27.86 -1.56 12.15
CA LEU A 14 -27.29 -2.50 11.21
C LEU A 14 -28.28 -3.65 10.97
N ILE A 15 -28.41 -4.05 9.71
CA ILE A 15 -29.24 -5.16 9.25
C ILE A 15 -28.32 -6.32 8.91
N ALA A 16 -28.54 -7.46 9.56
CA ALA A 16 -27.87 -8.70 9.20
C ALA A 16 -28.35 -9.17 7.82
N LYS A 17 -27.45 -9.18 6.83
CA LYS A 17 -27.68 -9.76 5.52
C LYS A 17 -27.08 -11.16 5.52
N ARG A 18 -27.94 -12.16 5.36
CA ARG A 18 -27.57 -13.56 5.22
C ARG A 18 -28.01 -14.01 3.84
N GLY A 19 -27.10 -14.63 3.09
CA GLY A 19 -27.36 -15.11 1.75
C GLY A 19 -26.53 -16.33 1.45
N VAL A 20 -27.01 -17.13 0.51
CA VAL A 20 -26.29 -18.30 -0.03
C VAL A 20 -25.20 -17.88 -1.03
N VAL A 21 -25.31 -16.66 -1.59
CA VAL A 21 -24.42 -16.11 -2.62
C VAL A 21 -23.40 -15.13 -2.05
N LEU A 22 -23.78 -14.34 -1.05
CA LEU A 22 -22.92 -13.36 -0.39
C LEU A 22 -22.63 -13.78 1.04
N VAL A 23 -21.37 -13.61 1.46
CA VAL A 23 -20.97 -13.84 2.86
C VAL A 23 -21.86 -13.06 3.81
N HIS A 24 -22.13 -13.65 4.98
CA HIS A 24 -22.92 -13.00 6.01
C HIS A 24 -22.25 -11.69 6.42
N HIS A 25 -22.96 -10.58 6.27
CA HIS A 25 -22.45 -9.25 6.57
C HIS A 25 -23.54 -8.39 7.22
N PHE A 26 -23.12 -7.26 7.81
CA PHE A 26 -24.03 -6.25 8.31
C PHE A 26 -24.04 -5.06 7.36
N SER A 27 -25.23 -4.58 6.99
CA SER A 27 -25.40 -3.37 6.19
C SER A 27 -26.13 -2.32 7.00
N HIS A 28 -25.74 -1.05 6.89
CA HIS A 28 -26.50 0.01 7.53
C HIS A 28 -27.91 0.13 6.94
N GLU A 29 -28.92 0.31 7.80
CA GLU A 29 -30.31 0.60 7.38
C GLU A 29 -30.40 2.00 6.74
N ALA A 30 -29.64 2.95 7.27
CA ALA A 30 -29.48 4.31 6.74
C ALA A 30 -28.00 4.62 6.55
N LYS A 31 -27.65 5.52 5.62
CA LYS A 31 -26.24 5.86 5.33
C LYS A 31 -25.46 6.18 6.62
N CYS A 32 -24.29 5.57 6.78
CA CYS A 32 -23.42 5.85 7.92
C CYS A 32 -23.06 7.35 7.96
N THR A 33 -23.23 7.98 9.12
CA THR A 33 -22.92 9.40 9.35
C THR A 33 -21.48 9.64 9.80
N ALA A 34 -20.67 8.58 9.93
CA ALA A 34 -19.24 8.72 10.21
C ALA A 34 -18.55 9.46 9.07
N TYR A 35 -17.62 10.35 9.42
CA TYR A 35 -16.92 11.19 8.45
C TYR A 35 -16.04 10.36 7.51
N ALA A 36 -15.39 9.33 8.07
CA ALA A 36 -14.68 8.31 7.33
C ALA A 36 -15.08 6.92 7.86
N SER A 37 -15.63 6.09 6.98
CA SER A 37 -15.90 4.67 7.23
C SER A 37 -15.85 3.88 5.93
N SER A 38 -15.62 2.58 5.99
CA SER A 38 -15.74 1.71 4.82
C SER A 38 -17.21 1.44 4.52
N SER A 39 -17.64 1.74 3.29
CA SER A 39 -18.97 1.39 2.77
C SER A 39 -18.99 0.09 1.99
N GLU A 40 -17.81 -0.43 1.62
CA GLU A 40 -17.68 -1.64 0.82
C GLU A 40 -17.68 -2.89 1.71
N PRO A 41 -18.15 -4.04 1.19
CA PRO A 41 -18.03 -5.30 1.89
C PRO A 41 -16.56 -5.62 2.18
N MET A 42 -16.29 -6.00 3.43
CA MET A 42 -14.95 -6.42 3.83
C MET A 42 -14.56 -7.72 3.11
N THR A 43 -13.42 -7.72 2.42
CA THR A 43 -12.92 -8.91 1.72
C THR A 43 -12.28 -9.91 2.70
N PRO A 44 -12.14 -11.19 2.34
CA PRO A 44 -11.41 -12.15 3.17
C PRO A 44 -9.96 -11.71 3.46
N TRP A 45 -9.31 -11.05 2.50
CA TRP A 45 -7.99 -10.48 2.69
C TRP A 45 -7.99 -9.38 3.75
N HIS A 46 -8.93 -8.44 3.68
CA HIS A 46 -9.07 -7.37 4.67
C HIS A 46 -9.41 -7.94 6.06
N SER A 47 -10.39 -8.84 6.15
CA SER A 47 -10.78 -9.51 7.40
C SER A 47 -9.59 -10.21 8.03
N SER A 48 -8.75 -10.88 7.22
CA SER A 48 -7.60 -11.61 7.75
C SER A 48 -6.55 -10.73 8.44
N TRP A 49 -6.46 -9.44 8.12
CA TRP A 49 -5.63 -8.49 8.86
C TRP A 49 -6.23 -8.16 10.23
N GLN A 50 -7.56 -7.97 10.27
CA GLN A 50 -8.30 -7.68 11.50
C GLN A 50 -8.37 -8.91 12.43
N ASP A 51 -8.58 -10.11 11.89
CA ASP A 51 -8.76 -11.35 12.65
C ASP A 51 -7.54 -11.77 13.47
N GLN A 52 -6.36 -11.24 13.13
CA GLN A 52 -5.10 -11.43 13.86
C GLN A 52 -5.01 -10.59 15.14
N CYS A 53 -5.83 -9.55 15.26
CA CYS A 53 -5.76 -8.60 16.35
C CYS A 53 -6.82 -8.90 17.42
N GLN A 54 -6.53 -8.47 18.64
CA GLN A 54 -7.49 -8.41 19.73
C GLN A 54 -8.66 -7.49 19.36
N GLN A 55 -9.87 -7.85 19.78
CA GLN A 55 -11.09 -7.23 19.28
C GLN A 55 -11.18 -5.73 19.59
N GLU A 56 -10.62 -5.28 20.72
CA GLU A 56 -10.57 -3.87 21.13
C GLU A 56 -9.71 -2.99 20.21
N HIS A 57 -8.85 -3.60 19.40
CA HIS A 57 -7.96 -2.92 18.46
C HIS A 57 -8.50 -2.86 17.04
N VAL A 58 -9.65 -3.50 16.76
CA VAL A 58 -10.23 -3.65 15.43
C VAL A 58 -11.52 -2.82 15.29
N GLN A 59 -11.68 -2.13 14.16
CA GLN A 59 -12.86 -1.29 13.86
C GLN A 59 -13.14 -0.31 15.03
N VAL A 60 -12.13 0.47 15.36
CA VAL A 60 -12.16 1.39 16.50
C VAL A 60 -12.73 2.74 16.08
N ALA A 61 -13.78 3.18 16.77
CA ALA A 61 -14.34 4.52 16.58
C ALA A 61 -13.45 5.59 17.25
N VAL A 62 -12.88 6.49 16.45
CA VAL A 62 -11.99 7.56 16.91
C VAL A 62 -12.69 8.91 16.74
N ARG A 63 -12.82 9.67 17.84
CA ARG A 63 -13.29 11.06 17.80
C ARG A 63 -12.15 12.00 17.43
N ARG A 64 -12.42 12.92 16.52
CA ARG A 64 -11.43 13.88 16.01
C ARG A 64 -12.04 15.25 15.80
N THR A 65 -11.25 16.28 16.07
CA THR A 65 -11.54 17.65 15.64
C THR A 65 -10.77 17.89 14.36
N LEU A 66 -11.48 18.16 13.27
CA LEU A 66 -10.90 18.47 11.97
C LEU A 66 -10.21 19.83 11.99
N THR A 67 -9.45 20.12 10.94
CA THR A 67 -8.74 21.40 10.78
C THR A 67 -9.68 22.61 10.74
N ASP A 68 -10.93 22.42 10.31
CA ASP A 68 -11.99 23.44 10.30
C ASP A 68 -12.77 23.56 11.62
N GLY A 69 -12.36 22.83 12.67
CA GLY A 69 -12.98 22.87 14.00
C GLY A 69 -14.18 21.93 14.20
N ARG A 70 -14.62 21.20 13.16
CA ARG A 70 -15.72 20.24 13.32
C ARG A 70 -15.28 19.00 14.10
N ASN A 71 -16.09 18.60 15.08
CA ASN A 71 -15.93 17.31 15.74
C ASN A 71 -16.60 16.21 14.92
N VAL A 72 -15.80 15.23 14.50
CA VAL A 72 -16.24 14.10 13.69
C VAL A 72 -15.87 12.78 14.36
N LEU A 73 -16.53 11.73 13.91
CA LEU A 73 -16.17 10.37 14.25
C LEU A 73 -15.66 9.65 13.00
N CYS A 74 -14.52 8.98 13.14
CA CYS A 74 -13.87 8.22 12.09
C CYS A 74 -13.72 6.77 12.56
N MET A 75 -13.91 5.83 11.65
CA MET A 75 -13.71 4.41 11.93
C MET A 75 -12.34 4.00 11.44
N ALA A 76 -11.47 3.57 12.36
CA ALA A 76 -10.15 3.03 12.04
C ALA A 76 -10.22 1.51 11.90
N ASP A 77 -9.59 0.94 10.85
CA ASP A 77 -9.57 -0.52 10.68
C ASP A 77 -8.87 -1.23 11.83
N ILE A 78 -7.66 -0.77 12.17
CA ILE A 78 -6.87 -1.28 13.29
C ILE A 78 -6.16 -0.11 13.99
N VAL A 79 -6.11 -0.12 15.32
CA VAL A 79 -5.39 0.88 16.12
C VAL A 79 -4.40 0.19 17.03
N ASN A 80 -3.11 0.50 16.91
CA ASN A 80 -2.08 -0.04 17.78
C ASN A 80 -2.12 0.60 19.19
N LYS A 81 -1.45 -0.01 20.18
CA LYS A 81 -1.36 0.48 21.56
C LYS A 81 -0.72 1.87 21.68
N ASP A 82 0.18 2.22 20.77
CA ASP A 82 0.79 3.54 20.69
C ASP A 82 -0.10 4.58 19.97
N GLY A 83 -1.29 4.18 19.51
CA GLY A 83 -2.24 5.03 18.80
C GLY A 83 -2.00 5.13 17.29
N THR A 84 -0.98 4.47 16.74
CA THR A 84 -0.80 4.39 15.28
C THR A 84 -2.00 3.68 14.65
N VAL A 85 -2.62 4.31 13.65
CA VAL A 85 -3.72 3.72 12.89
C VAL A 85 -3.19 2.95 11.69
N ILE A 86 -3.72 1.76 11.46
CA ILE A 86 -3.43 0.94 10.29
C ILE A 86 -4.73 0.80 9.50
N GLU A 87 -4.82 1.49 8.36
CA GLU A 87 -5.93 1.33 7.43
C GLU A 87 -5.59 0.24 6.40
N ILE A 88 -6.52 -0.69 6.24
CA ILE A 88 -6.40 -1.82 5.33
C ILE A 88 -7.26 -1.50 4.10
N GLN A 89 -6.72 -1.67 2.89
CA GLN A 89 -7.49 -1.33 1.70
C GLN A 89 -7.21 -2.29 0.55
N HIS A 90 -8.28 -2.92 0.08
CA HIS A 90 -8.27 -3.85 -1.04
C HIS A 90 -8.67 -3.15 -2.36
N SER A 91 -9.79 -2.44 -2.36
CA SER A 91 -10.34 -1.81 -3.57
C SER A 91 -9.77 -0.41 -3.81
N ASN A 92 -10.02 0.14 -5.01
CA ASN A 92 -9.80 1.57 -5.26
C ASN A 92 -10.63 2.44 -4.31
N ILE A 93 -10.08 3.57 -3.89
CA ILE A 93 -10.79 4.59 -3.11
C ILE A 93 -10.69 5.95 -3.80
N SER A 94 -11.72 6.78 -3.61
CA SER A 94 -11.70 8.13 -4.13
C SER A 94 -10.62 8.95 -3.42
N ALA A 95 -10.03 9.92 -4.13
CA ALA A 95 -9.05 10.83 -3.52
C ALA A 95 -9.66 11.62 -2.34
N SER A 96 -10.96 11.91 -2.40
CA SER A 96 -11.68 12.58 -1.30
C SER A 96 -11.76 11.69 -0.07
N ASP A 97 -12.13 10.42 -0.22
CA ASP A 97 -12.28 9.52 0.94
C ASP A 97 -10.93 9.12 1.54
N MET A 98 -9.89 8.96 0.70
CA MET A 98 -8.51 8.82 1.16
C MET A 98 -8.10 10.04 1.99
N ALA A 99 -8.32 11.26 1.49
CA ALA A 99 -7.98 12.49 2.22
C ALA A 99 -8.74 12.59 3.56
N LYS A 100 -10.02 12.24 3.61
CA LYS A 100 -10.80 12.21 4.87
C LYS A 100 -10.19 11.23 5.87
N ARG A 101 -9.82 10.02 5.43
CA ARG A 101 -9.17 9.02 6.30
C ARG A 101 -7.82 9.52 6.82
N GLU A 102 -7.00 10.12 5.96
CA GLU A 102 -5.70 10.67 6.37
C GLU A 102 -5.82 11.93 7.26
N GLU A 103 -6.91 12.70 7.14
CA GLU A 103 -7.23 13.83 8.02
C GLU A 103 -7.68 13.35 9.41
N CYS A 104 -8.44 12.25 9.48
CA CYS A 104 -8.87 11.65 10.74
C CYS A 104 -7.70 11.17 11.60
N HIS A 105 -6.60 10.71 11.00
CA HIS A 105 -5.56 10.01 11.73
C HIS A 105 -4.19 10.67 11.50
N SER A 106 -3.71 11.36 12.54
CA SER A 106 -2.43 12.08 12.51
C SER A 106 -1.23 11.15 12.35
N ASP A 107 -1.24 10.00 13.02
CA ASP A 107 -0.28 8.91 12.85
C ASP A 107 -0.98 7.68 12.28
N MET A 108 -0.69 7.40 11.01
CA MET A 108 -1.39 6.41 10.23
C MET A 108 -0.49 5.79 9.16
N ILE A 109 -0.73 4.53 8.85
CA ILE A 109 -0.19 3.83 7.68
C ILE A 109 -1.31 3.20 6.85
N TRP A 110 -1.02 2.98 5.57
CA TRP A 110 -1.83 2.17 4.67
C TRP A 110 -1.19 0.79 4.50
N VAL A 111 -2.01 -0.26 4.53
CA VAL A 111 -1.67 -1.60 4.05
C VAL A 111 -2.60 -1.92 2.89
N LEU A 112 -2.02 -2.10 1.71
CA LEU A 112 -2.75 -2.30 0.46
C LEU A 112 -2.58 -3.73 -0.06
N ASP A 113 -3.66 -4.29 -0.58
CA ASP A 113 -3.65 -5.61 -1.21
C ASP A 113 -2.95 -5.53 -2.57
N GLY A 114 -1.68 -5.90 -2.64
CA GLY A 114 -0.90 -6.02 -3.88
C GLY A 114 -0.77 -7.46 -4.39
N ILE A 115 -1.61 -8.38 -3.90
CA ILE A 115 -1.54 -9.82 -4.18
C ILE A 115 -2.38 -10.18 -5.40
N THR A 116 -3.60 -9.65 -5.48
CA THR A 116 -4.56 -10.09 -6.49
C THR A 116 -4.17 -9.64 -7.89
N GLU A 117 -4.65 -10.35 -8.91
CA GLU A 117 -4.43 -9.93 -10.31
C GLU A 117 -4.93 -8.50 -10.55
N GLN A 118 -6.02 -8.09 -9.89
CA GLN A 118 -6.61 -6.75 -10.01
C GLN A 118 -5.71 -5.66 -9.43
N ASN A 119 -4.80 -6.02 -8.53
CA ASN A 119 -3.94 -5.10 -7.79
C ASN A 119 -2.46 -5.46 -7.87
N ALA A 120 -2.05 -6.29 -8.84
CA ALA A 120 -0.74 -6.90 -8.86
C ALA A 120 0.39 -5.86 -8.76
N VAL A 121 1.24 -6.05 -7.74
CA VAL A 121 2.47 -5.28 -7.54
C VAL A 121 3.64 -6.18 -7.87
N VAL A 122 4.25 -5.96 -9.03
CA VAL A 122 5.28 -6.85 -9.60
C VAL A 122 6.66 -6.20 -9.55
N PRO A 123 7.72 -6.96 -9.24
CA PRO A 123 9.08 -6.45 -9.28
C PRO A 123 9.53 -6.30 -10.74
N LEU A 124 10.03 -5.12 -11.10
CA LEU A 124 10.69 -4.88 -12.38
C LEU A 124 12.17 -5.26 -12.31
N PHE A 125 12.86 -4.87 -11.23
CA PHE A 125 14.23 -5.31 -10.94
C PHE A 125 14.61 -5.03 -9.48
N THR A 126 15.56 -5.81 -8.96
CA THR A 126 16.15 -5.59 -7.63
C THR A 126 17.44 -4.81 -7.74
N CYS A 127 17.66 -3.84 -6.87
CA CYS A 127 18.93 -3.13 -6.77
C CYS A 127 19.48 -3.23 -5.34
N LYS A 128 20.76 -3.56 -5.20
CA LYS A 128 21.50 -3.45 -3.95
C LYS A 128 22.27 -2.13 -3.99
N THR A 129 22.01 -1.26 -3.03
CA THR A 129 22.80 -0.03 -2.86
C THR A 129 24.18 -0.34 -2.25
N VAL A 130 25.10 0.62 -2.28
CA VAL A 130 26.42 0.55 -1.61
C VAL A 130 26.29 0.22 -0.11
N ALA A 131 25.14 0.52 0.52
CA ALA A 131 24.82 0.17 1.90
C ALA A 131 24.20 -1.22 2.10
N GLN A 132 24.17 -2.09 1.07
CA GLN A 132 23.64 -3.46 1.08
C GLN A 132 22.16 -3.60 1.50
N LYS A 133 21.39 -2.52 1.54
CA LYS A 133 19.95 -2.58 1.80
C LYS A 133 19.22 -2.89 0.48
N PRO A 134 18.38 -3.95 0.43
CA PRO A 134 17.66 -4.30 -0.79
C PRO A 134 16.53 -3.30 -1.06
N PHE A 135 16.53 -2.71 -2.25
CA PHE A 135 15.42 -1.97 -2.80
C PHE A 135 14.95 -2.65 -4.09
N VAL A 136 13.69 -2.44 -4.42
CA VAL A 136 13.08 -3.04 -5.61
C VAL A 136 12.33 -1.94 -6.34
N VAL A 137 12.49 -1.88 -7.66
CA VAL A 137 11.60 -1.10 -8.49
C VAL A 137 10.39 -1.96 -8.80
N MET A 138 9.21 -1.48 -8.45
CA MET A 138 7.95 -2.19 -8.62
C MET A 138 7.09 -1.48 -9.66
N ALA A 139 6.21 -2.24 -10.32
CA ALA A 139 5.11 -1.71 -11.10
C ALA A 139 3.78 -2.11 -10.46
N VAL A 140 2.82 -1.19 -10.46
CA VAL A 140 1.42 -1.47 -10.16
C VAL A 140 0.73 -1.71 -11.51
N GLU A 141 0.39 -2.95 -11.83
CA GLU A 141 -0.07 -3.31 -13.18
C GLU A 141 -1.50 -2.87 -13.50
N ARG A 142 -2.25 -2.29 -12.55
CA ARG A 142 -3.66 -1.90 -12.77
C ARG A 142 -4.08 -0.64 -12.01
N SER A 143 -5.13 0.02 -12.49
CA SER A 143 -5.52 1.37 -12.10
C SER A 143 -6.12 1.52 -10.68
N GLN A 144 -6.49 0.42 -10.01
CA GLN A 144 -7.19 0.47 -8.73
C GLN A 144 -6.33 0.92 -7.55
N LEU A 145 -5.02 0.65 -7.57
CA LEU A 145 -4.11 1.09 -6.50
C LEU A 145 -3.39 2.41 -6.80
N ASN A 146 -3.75 3.11 -7.89
CA ASN A 146 -3.11 4.38 -8.24
C ASN A 146 -3.25 5.47 -7.16
N PHE A 147 -4.26 5.36 -6.29
CA PHE A 147 -4.42 6.27 -5.15
C PHE A 147 -3.22 6.20 -4.19
N ALA A 148 -2.51 5.07 -4.11
CA ALA A 148 -1.32 4.90 -3.28
C ALA A 148 -0.26 5.98 -3.53
N PHE A 149 -0.15 6.46 -4.77
CA PHE A 149 0.80 7.52 -5.15
C PHE A 149 0.37 8.94 -4.74
N ARG A 150 -0.86 9.09 -4.25
CA ARG A 150 -1.42 10.34 -3.72
C ARG A 150 -1.49 10.35 -2.19
N ALA A 151 -1.27 9.20 -1.56
CA ALA A 151 -1.28 9.10 -0.11
C ALA A 151 -0.19 9.97 0.51
N THR A 152 -0.53 10.70 1.57
CA THR A 152 0.43 11.49 2.35
C THR A 152 1.04 10.66 3.49
N ARG A 153 0.43 9.51 3.80
CA ARG A 153 0.85 8.57 4.83
C ARG A 153 1.75 7.47 4.25
N LYS A 154 2.45 6.73 5.12
CA LYS A 154 3.31 5.61 4.69
C LYS A 154 2.43 4.52 4.09
N VAL A 155 2.78 4.06 2.89
CA VAL A 155 2.08 2.98 2.19
C VAL A 155 2.92 1.72 2.18
N TYR A 156 2.30 0.61 2.54
CA TYR A 156 2.85 -0.73 2.45
C TYR A 156 1.94 -1.57 1.54
N PHE A 157 2.53 -2.31 0.62
CA PHE A 157 1.82 -3.32 -0.17
C PHE A 157 2.12 -4.68 0.43
N GLU A 158 1.09 -5.46 0.73
CA GLU A 158 1.24 -6.89 0.86
C GLU A 158 1.31 -7.49 -0.54
N THR A 159 2.41 -8.16 -0.88
CA THR A 159 2.63 -8.74 -2.21
C THR A 159 3.02 -10.20 -2.06
N PRO A 160 3.00 -11.00 -3.15
CA PRO A 160 3.52 -12.35 -3.12
C PRO A 160 4.99 -12.44 -2.72
N TYR A 161 5.73 -11.34 -2.86
CA TYR A 161 7.15 -11.26 -2.55
C TYR A 161 7.42 -10.71 -1.13
N GLY A 162 6.37 -10.49 -0.33
CA GLY A 162 6.43 -9.93 1.01
C GLY A 162 5.91 -8.49 1.10
N ILE A 163 6.22 -7.82 2.20
CA ILE A 163 5.77 -6.45 2.46
C ILE A 163 6.71 -5.45 1.77
N ILE A 164 6.16 -4.63 0.87
CA ILE A 164 6.92 -3.60 0.16
C ILE A 164 6.46 -2.22 0.60
N ARG A 165 7.36 -1.44 1.19
CA ARG A 165 7.09 -0.04 1.53
C ARG A 165 7.31 0.85 0.31
N LEU A 166 6.31 1.63 -0.08
CA LEU A 166 6.45 2.69 -1.07
C LEU A 166 7.37 3.78 -0.52
N LEU A 167 8.47 4.07 -1.22
CA LEU A 167 9.38 5.17 -0.87
C LEU A 167 9.18 6.38 -1.78
N GLN A 168 9.11 6.13 -3.08
CA GLN A 168 9.05 7.20 -4.06
C GLN A 168 8.35 6.72 -5.33
N LYS A 169 7.36 7.49 -5.79
CA LYS A 169 6.79 7.32 -7.12
C LYS A 169 7.84 7.64 -8.18
N LEU A 170 7.94 6.80 -9.20
CA LEU A 170 8.75 7.02 -10.39
C LEU A 170 7.82 7.41 -11.56
N GLU A 171 8.16 7.05 -12.79
CA GLU A 171 7.32 7.32 -13.95
C GLU A 171 6.13 6.36 -14.02
N ARG A 172 5.02 6.83 -14.60
CA ARG A 172 3.79 6.04 -14.80
C ARG A 172 3.29 5.43 -13.48
N ALA A 173 3.04 4.11 -13.46
CA ALA A 173 2.60 3.33 -12.32
C ALA A 173 3.76 2.58 -11.63
N THR A 174 4.98 3.10 -11.74
CA THR A 174 6.17 2.48 -11.12
C THR A 174 6.62 3.23 -9.88
N PHE A 175 7.29 2.54 -8.97
CA PHE A 175 7.81 3.13 -7.75
C PHE A 175 9.05 2.42 -7.21
N LEU A 176 9.85 3.18 -6.48
CA LEU A 176 10.92 2.65 -5.65
C LEU A 176 10.33 2.13 -4.34
N GLY A 177 10.48 0.83 -4.10
CA GLY A 177 10.04 0.13 -2.90
C GLY A 177 11.21 -0.33 -2.03
N LYS A 178 10.98 -0.39 -0.72
CA LYS A 178 11.86 -1.08 0.23
C LYS A 178 11.19 -2.38 0.67
N VAL A 179 11.90 -3.51 0.55
CA VAL A 179 11.45 -4.77 1.14
C VAL A 179 11.53 -4.65 2.67
N VAL A 180 10.43 -4.94 3.34
CA VAL A 180 10.34 -4.96 4.80
C VAL A 180 10.12 -6.39 5.24
N ARG A 181 10.95 -6.86 6.18
CA ARG A 181 10.75 -8.21 6.74
C ARG A 181 9.43 -8.25 7.49
N TYR A 182 8.64 -9.29 7.27
CA TYR A 182 7.33 -9.43 7.90
C TYR A 182 7.39 -9.29 9.42
N GLY A 183 8.34 -9.96 10.09
CA GLY A 183 8.52 -9.82 11.54
C GLY A 183 8.88 -8.40 12.01
N GLU A 184 9.65 -7.63 11.21
CA GLU A 184 9.95 -6.21 11.51
C GLU A 184 8.69 -5.35 11.37
N PHE A 185 7.90 -5.60 10.33
CA PHE A 185 6.64 -4.91 10.10
C PHE A 185 5.63 -5.20 11.23
N MET A 186 5.42 -6.48 11.55
CA MET A 186 4.52 -6.91 12.62
C MET A 186 4.98 -6.42 13.99
N GLY A 187 6.26 -6.55 14.31
CA GLY A 187 6.83 -6.05 15.57
C GLY A 187 6.80 -4.52 15.68
N ARG A 188 6.68 -3.80 14.57
CA ARG A 188 6.54 -2.34 14.59
C ARG A 188 5.10 -1.87 14.76
N TYR A 189 4.17 -2.47 14.01
CA TYR A 189 2.81 -1.94 13.87
C TYR A 189 1.74 -2.76 14.60
N PHE A 190 2.05 -3.99 14.97
CA PHE A 190 1.11 -4.93 15.58
C PHE A 190 1.59 -5.46 16.95
N ASN A 191 2.68 -4.90 17.47
CA ASN A 191 3.26 -5.39 18.72
C ASN A 191 2.31 -5.20 19.90
N GLY A 192 1.98 -6.32 20.55
CA GLY A 192 1.12 -6.34 21.73
C GLY A 192 -0.38 -6.21 21.43
N ILE A 193 -0.81 -6.17 20.16
CA ILE A 193 -2.24 -6.17 19.80
C ILE A 193 -2.68 -7.46 19.13
N LEU A 194 -1.76 -8.40 18.89
CA LEU A 194 -2.07 -9.69 18.30
C LEU A 194 -2.81 -10.59 19.30
N GLU A 195 -3.80 -11.31 18.80
CA GLU A 195 -4.53 -12.32 19.56
C GLU A 195 -3.65 -13.56 19.76
N GLU A 196 -3.53 -14.05 21.00
CA GLU A 196 -2.74 -15.24 21.31
C GLU A 196 -3.28 -16.48 20.57
N GLY A 197 -2.38 -17.29 20.02
CA GLY A 197 -2.76 -18.51 19.27
C GLY A 197 -3.28 -18.27 17.85
N LYS A 198 -3.55 -17.02 17.44
CA LYS A 198 -3.88 -16.67 16.05
C LYS A 198 -2.64 -16.21 15.29
N GLN A 199 -1.73 -17.13 15.02
CA GLN A 199 -0.59 -16.84 14.17
C GLN A 199 -0.95 -17.13 12.72
N ARG A 200 -0.98 -16.11 11.86
CA ARG A 200 -0.94 -16.34 10.42
C ARG A 200 0.51 -16.51 10.00
N LEU A 201 0.82 -17.63 9.35
CA LEU A 201 1.98 -17.68 8.46
C LEU A 201 1.59 -16.82 7.25
N PRO A 202 2.35 -15.76 6.88
CA PRO A 202 2.09 -15.09 5.62
C PRO A 202 2.05 -16.16 4.53
N CYS A 203 1.11 -16.10 3.59
CA CYS A 203 0.97 -17.09 2.52
C CYS A 203 2.22 -17.20 1.60
N TYR A 204 3.29 -16.46 1.90
CA TYR A 204 4.50 -16.29 1.12
C TYR A 204 5.79 -16.65 1.88
N GLN A 205 5.73 -17.43 2.97
CA GLN A 205 6.92 -17.78 3.77
C GLN A 205 8.07 -18.47 2.99
N ASN A 206 7.91 -18.79 1.71
CA ASN A 206 8.92 -19.47 0.90
C ASN A 206 9.54 -18.65 -0.25
N LEU A 207 9.14 -17.40 -0.50
CA LEU A 207 9.74 -16.61 -1.59
C LEU A 207 10.96 -15.84 -1.09
N ARG A 208 12.14 -16.47 -1.19
CA ARG A 208 13.42 -15.79 -1.00
C ARG A 208 13.62 -14.79 -2.12
N PHE A 209 13.78 -13.52 -1.77
CA PHE A 209 14.21 -12.42 -2.65
C PHE A 209 15.71 -12.51 -3.03
N ASP A 210 16.36 -13.65 -2.78
CA ASP A 210 17.76 -13.90 -3.12
C ASP A 210 17.87 -14.38 -4.56
N GLY A 211 17.63 -13.47 -5.50
CA GLY A 211 17.84 -13.69 -6.92
C GLY A 211 16.54 -13.58 -7.72
N LEU A 212 16.48 -12.58 -8.59
CA LEU A 212 15.73 -12.73 -9.83
C LEU A 212 16.35 -13.91 -10.60
N VAL A 213 15.88 -15.13 -10.35
CA VAL A 213 16.00 -16.24 -11.29
C VAL A 213 14.59 -16.66 -11.66
N TYR A 214 14.12 -16.11 -12.76
CA TYR A 214 13.04 -16.68 -13.55
C TYR A 214 13.63 -17.91 -14.26
N ASN A 215 13.46 -19.11 -13.72
CA ASN A 215 13.69 -20.31 -14.52
C ASN A 215 12.42 -20.60 -15.32
N GLN A 216 12.48 -20.32 -16.61
CA GLN A 216 11.58 -20.86 -17.63
C GLN A 216 11.69 -22.40 -17.63
N THR A 217 10.86 -23.10 -16.87
CA THR A 217 10.45 -24.48 -17.18
C THR A 217 9.27 -24.82 -16.28
N ASP A 218 8.07 -24.66 -16.82
CA ASP A 218 7.01 -25.69 -16.79
C ASP A 218 5.69 -25.08 -17.28
N MET A 219 5.65 -24.75 -18.57
CA MET A 219 4.46 -25.05 -19.36
C MET A 219 4.69 -26.43 -19.97
N THR A 220 4.14 -27.46 -19.34
CA THR A 220 3.99 -28.77 -19.97
C THR A 220 3.07 -28.62 -21.18
N VAL A 221 3.66 -28.65 -22.38
CA VAL A 221 2.95 -28.99 -23.62
C VAL A 221 3.58 -30.27 -24.14
N GLY A 222 2.73 -31.27 -24.43
CA GLY A 222 3.10 -32.64 -24.81
C GLY A 222 4.00 -32.75 -26.06
N PRO A 223 4.37 -33.98 -26.46
CA PRO A 223 5.46 -34.19 -27.41
C PRO A 223 5.15 -33.60 -28.79
N ALA A 224 6.19 -32.99 -29.35
CA ALA A 224 6.19 -32.20 -30.57
C ALA A 224 5.67 -32.97 -31.79
N ARG A 225 4.73 -32.36 -32.54
CA ARG A 225 4.55 -32.65 -33.97
C ARG A 225 5.49 -31.76 -34.76
N GLN A 226 6.28 -32.35 -35.66
CA GLN A 226 7.19 -31.63 -36.57
C GLN A 226 6.41 -30.76 -37.56
N ALA A 227 6.88 -29.54 -37.80
CA ALA A 227 6.42 -28.66 -38.87
C ALA A 227 7.38 -28.74 -40.08
N PRO A 228 6.91 -28.55 -41.33
CA PRO A 228 7.70 -28.78 -42.54
C PRO A 228 8.64 -27.62 -42.86
N ALA A 229 9.71 -27.93 -43.61
CA ALA A 229 10.79 -27.01 -43.98
C ALA A 229 10.38 -25.94 -45.01
N VAL A 230 10.97 -24.74 -44.90
CA VAL A 230 10.84 -23.59 -45.82
C VAL A 230 12.20 -23.39 -46.53
N PRO A 231 12.25 -23.11 -47.85
CA PRO A 231 13.50 -23.07 -48.61
C PRO A 231 14.27 -21.73 -48.48
N GLU A 232 15.61 -21.81 -48.60
CA GLU A 232 16.58 -20.72 -48.45
C GLU A 232 16.58 -19.70 -49.61
N VAL A 233 16.91 -18.44 -49.30
CA VAL A 233 17.20 -17.35 -50.26
C VAL A 233 18.62 -16.79 -50.00
N PRO A 234 19.45 -16.54 -51.04
CA PRO A 234 20.88 -16.31 -50.86
C PRO A 234 21.30 -14.87 -50.49
N LYS A 235 22.47 -14.79 -49.83
CA LYS A 235 23.09 -13.64 -49.16
C LYS A 235 23.63 -12.56 -50.13
N ARG A 236 23.62 -11.29 -49.71
CA ARG A 236 24.46 -10.20 -50.26
C ARG A 236 25.29 -9.50 -49.18
N HIS A 237 26.44 -8.98 -49.60
CA HIS A 237 27.60 -8.54 -48.84
C HIS A 237 27.52 -7.11 -48.23
N VAL A 238 28.45 -6.92 -47.28
CA VAL A 238 28.63 -5.93 -46.19
C VAL A 238 29.09 -4.54 -46.62
N ALA A 239 28.86 -3.52 -45.78
CA ALA A 239 29.74 -2.34 -45.64
C ALA A 239 29.82 -1.86 -44.16
N PRO A 240 30.91 -1.18 -43.74
CA PRO A 240 31.41 -1.15 -42.35
C PRO A 240 30.90 0.01 -41.48
N VAL A 241 31.05 -0.19 -40.17
CA VAL A 241 30.72 0.72 -39.06
C VAL A 241 31.74 1.87 -38.95
N PRO A 242 31.31 3.12 -38.70
CA PRO A 242 32.16 4.16 -38.12
C PRO A 242 31.89 4.36 -36.62
N SER A 243 32.98 4.56 -35.87
CA SER A 243 33.10 4.76 -34.42
C SER A 243 32.56 6.14 -33.93
N PRO A 244 32.34 6.34 -32.62
CA PRO A 244 31.54 7.44 -32.07
C PRO A 244 32.37 8.71 -31.80
N PRO A 245 31.78 9.92 -31.84
CA PRO A 245 32.39 11.11 -31.27
C PRO A 245 31.95 11.38 -29.82
N LYS A 246 32.78 12.20 -29.17
CA LYS A 246 33.06 12.27 -27.73
C LYS A 246 32.08 13.14 -26.91
N GLN A 247 32.10 12.86 -25.61
CA GLN A 247 31.46 13.58 -24.50
C GLN A 247 31.72 15.10 -24.49
N LEU A 248 30.74 15.85 -23.97
CA LEU A 248 30.97 17.15 -23.33
C LEU A 248 30.30 17.15 -21.95
N ILE A 249 31.13 17.46 -20.95
CA ILE A 249 30.87 17.41 -19.52
C ILE A 249 30.63 18.84 -19.03
N THR A 250 29.89 18.94 -17.91
CA THR A 250 29.96 19.95 -16.83
C THR A 250 28.96 21.12 -16.93
N PRO A 251 28.68 21.88 -15.83
CA PRO A 251 28.76 21.57 -14.39
C PRO A 251 27.56 22.08 -13.53
N LYS A 252 27.51 21.57 -12.29
CA LYS A 252 27.27 22.26 -11.00
C LYS A 252 25.83 22.65 -10.57
N VAL A 253 25.32 22.05 -9.47
CA VAL A 253 25.44 22.41 -8.02
C VAL A 253 24.16 23.17 -7.60
N VAL A 254 23.22 22.53 -6.91
CA VAL A 254 23.04 22.44 -5.43
C VAL A 254 22.81 23.84 -4.84
N GLU A 255 21.65 24.08 -4.19
CA GLU A 255 21.67 24.25 -2.74
C GLU A 255 20.31 23.94 -2.08
N ARG A 256 20.39 23.10 -1.04
CA ARG A 256 19.56 23.14 0.17
C ARG A 256 20.07 24.35 1.00
N GLU A 257 19.39 24.99 1.94
CA GLU A 257 18.39 24.62 2.94
C GLU A 257 18.01 25.96 3.61
N VAL A 258 16.83 26.11 4.22
CA VAL A 258 16.63 27.17 5.24
C VAL A 258 16.16 26.52 6.53
N PRO A 259 16.98 26.48 7.59
CA PRO A 259 16.53 26.16 8.92
C PRO A 259 15.97 27.40 9.62
N VAL A 260 14.85 27.19 10.30
CA VAL A 260 14.21 28.14 11.22
C VAL A 260 15.08 28.35 12.45
N ARG A 261 15.20 29.59 12.95
CA ARG A 261 15.43 29.85 14.38
C ARG A 261 14.75 31.12 14.89
N GLU A 262 14.65 31.16 16.21
CA GLU A 262 13.64 31.77 17.07
C GLU A 262 13.54 33.30 17.13
N ARG A 263 12.41 33.71 17.73
CA ARG A 263 11.95 35.07 18.07
C ARG A 263 12.97 35.86 18.90
N GLN A 264 13.06 37.16 18.63
CA GLN A 264 13.24 38.20 19.65
C GLN A 264 12.35 39.42 19.32
N ILE A 265 11.62 39.89 20.33
CA ILE A 265 10.83 41.13 20.33
C ILE A 265 11.79 42.29 20.63
N PRO A 266 11.64 43.46 19.97
CA PRO A 266 11.88 44.72 20.67
C PRO A 266 10.71 45.72 20.55
N THR A 267 10.62 46.50 21.63
CA THR A 267 9.69 47.56 22.07
C THR A 267 9.56 48.79 21.17
N PRO A 268 8.58 49.69 21.42
CA PRO A 268 8.06 50.63 20.42
C PRO A 268 8.91 51.90 20.27
N SER A 269 8.92 52.47 19.07
CA SER A 269 9.47 53.79 18.77
C SER A 269 8.39 54.75 18.25
N ARG A 270 8.53 55.99 18.70
CA ARG A 270 7.68 57.18 18.60
C ARG A 270 7.96 57.96 17.31
N ALA A 271 7.06 58.91 17.01
CA ALA A 271 7.21 60.17 16.24
C ALA A 271 6.44 60.26 14.90
N PRO A 272 6.03 61.46 14.44
CA PRO A 272 6.26 62.81 14.98
C PRO A 272 5.22 63.28 16.00
#